data_AF-A0AAW8NI20-F1
#
_entry.id   AF-A0AAW8NI20-F1
#
_cell.length_a   1.000
_cell.length_b   1.000
_cell.length_c   1.000
_cell.angle_alpha   90.00
_cell.angle_beta   90.00
_cell.angle_gamma   90.00
#
_symmetry.space_group_name_H-M   'P 1'
#
loop_
_entity.id
_entity.type
_entity.pdbx_description
1 polymer ?
#
loop_
_entity_poly.entity_id
_entity_poly.type
_entity_poly.pdbx_seq_one_letter_code
_entity_poly.pdbx_strand_id
1 'polypeptide(L)'
;MTKALTREDAVALIIERAALLQPEQILQLVDELPVNIEDAIADFGATVGLSPSERRLLAWHNISIPWELMEYAKVKEFYGPNITVEWPPRNQ
;
A
#
# COMPACT_ATOMS: atom_id res chain seq x y z
N MET A 1 15.21 -1.58 21.84
CA MET A 1 15.00 -2.76 20.98
C MET A 1 14.34 -2.28 19.69
N THR A 2 15.05 -2.27 18.57
CA THR A 2 14.50 -1.90 17.27
C THR A 2 13.65 -3.07 16.79
N LYS A 3 12.33 -2.89 16.68
CA LYS A 3 11.43 -3.88 16.04
C LYS A 3 11.98 -4.13 14.63
N ALA A 4 12.18 -5.40 14.26
CA ALA A 4 12.54 -5.73 12.89
C ALA A 4 11.42 -5.24 11.98
N LEU A 5 11.75 -4.46 10.95
CA LEU A 5 10.78 -4.04 9.95
C LEU A 5 10.40 -5.26 9.11
N THR A 6 9.10 -5.52 9.01
CA THR A 6 8.53 -6.71 8.37
C THR A 6 7.82 -6.36 7.06
N ARG A 7 7.49 -7.39 6.27
CA ARG A 7 6.62 -7.24 5.09
C ARG A 7 5.27 -6.62 5.49
N GLU A 8 4.74 -6.95 6.66
CA GLU A 8 3.48 -6.42 7.16
C GLU A 8 3.58 -4.92 7.46
N ASP A 9 4.70 -4.47 8.04
CA ASP A 9 4.94 -3.03 8.25
C ASP A 9 5.01 -2.27 6.90
N ALA A 10 5.56 -2.92 5.85
CA ALA A 10 5.62 -2.36 4.49
C ALA A 10 4.22 -2.26 3.85
N VAL A 11 3.36 -3.25 4.04
CA VAL A 11 1.96 -3.22 3.56
C VAL A 11 1.13 -2.20 4.35
N ALA A 12 1.31 -2.16 5.68
CA ALA A 12 0.64 -1.20 6.55
C ALA A 12 0.92 0.24 6.14
N LEU A 13 2.16 0.53 5.73
CA LEU A 13 2.53 1.84 5.18
C LEU A 13 1.70 2.21 3.94
N ILE A 14 1.49 1.30 2.99
CA ILE A 14 0.67 1.57 1.78
C ILE A 14 -0.76 1.91 2.20
N ILE A 15 -1.31 1.12 3.13
CA ILE A 15 -2.68 1.28 3.63
C ILE A 15 -2.82 2.62 4.35
N GLU A 16 -1.86 2.98 5.21
CA GLU A 16 -1.85 4.25 5.93
C GLU A 16 -1.89 5.43 4.96
N ARG A 17 -1.09 5.38 3.89
CA ARG A 17 -1.05 6.44 2.87
C ARG A 17 -2.32 6.51 2.02
N ALA A 18 -3.01 5.38 1.83
CA ALA A 18 -4.28 5.30 1.10
C ALA A 18 -5.53 5.40 2.00
N ALA A 19 -5.37 5.55 3.32
CA ALA A 19 -6.46 5.42 4.27
C ALA A 19 -7.61 6.42 4.06
N LEU A 20 -7.28 7.63 3.59
CA LEU A 20 -8.25 8.71 3.36
C LEU A 20 -8.88 8.67 1.96
N LEU A 21 -8.41 7.79 1.07
CA LEU A 21 -8.93 7.68 -0.30
C LEU A 21 -10.20 6.83 -0.34
N GLN A 22 -11.17 7.23 -1.16
CA GLN A 22 -12.33 6.39 -1.50
C GLN A 22 -11.90 5.24 -2.43
N PRO A 23 -12.64 4.11 -2.49
CA PRO A 23 -12.30 2.98 -3.35
C PRO A 23 -12.02 3.36 -4.80
N GLU A 24 -12.86 4.22 -5.40
CA GLU A 24 -12.68 4.71 -6.77
C GLU A 24 -11.37 5.47 -6.97
N GLN A 25 -10.95 6.27 -5.98
CA GLN A 25 -9.69 7.01 -6.01
C GLN A 25 -8.48 6.08 -5.86
N ILE A 26 -8.62 5.01 -5.09
CA ILE A 26 -7.59 3.97 -4.97
C ILE A 26 -7.43 3.25 -6.29
N LEU A 27 -8.53 2.90 -6.97
CA LEU A 27 -8.49 2.26 -8.29
C LEU A 27 -7.90 3.16 -9.36
N GLN A 28 -8.24 4.46 -9.36
CA GLN A 28 -7.60 5.43 -10.26
C GLN A 28 -6.08 5.50 -10.03
N LEU A 29 -5.64 5.53 -8.77
CA LEU A 29 -4.22 5.48 -8.45
C LEU A 29 -3.56 4.20 -8.96
N VAL A 30 -4.23 3.05 -8.87
CA VAL A 30 -3.73 1.78 -9.40
C VAL A 30 -3.57 1.83 -10.92
N ASP A 31 -4.52 2.42 -11.64
CA ASP A 31 -4.48 2.53 -13.11
C ASP A 31 -3.35 3.44 -13.61
N GLU A 32 -2.92 4.40 -12.80
CA GLU A 32 -1.82 5.32 -13.10
C GLU A 32 -0.44 4.74 -12.75
N LEU A 33 -0.37 3.69 -11.92
CA LEU A 33 0.89 3.13 -11.49
C LEU A 33 1.50 2.16 -12.53
N PRO A 34 2.83 2.20 -12.72
CA PRO A 34 3.51 1.23 -13.58
C PRO A 34 3.47 -0.18 -12.98
N VAL A 35 3.56 -1.19 -13.84
CA VAL A 35 3.56 -2.61 -13.44
C VAL A 35 4.90 -3.03 -12.79
N ASN A 36 5.99 -2.33 -13.11
CA ASN A 36 7.31 -2.57 -12.53
C ASN A 36 7.33 -2.13 -11.05
N ILE A 37 7.89 -2.97 -10.18
CA ILE A 37 7.90 -2.74 -8.72
C ILE A 37 8.70 -1.49 -8.33
N GLU A 38 9.89 -1.30 -8.90
CA GLU A 38 10.75 -0.16 -8.54
C GLU A 38 10.12 1.17 -9.00
N ASP A 39 9.60 1.19 -10.22
CA ASP A 39 8.92 2.35 -10.77
C ASP A 39 7.63 2.65 -9.99
N ALA A 40 6.86 1.62 -9.61
CA ALA A 40 5.64 1.80 -8.83
C ALA A 40 5.93 2.38 -7.44
N ILE A 41 7.02 1.94 -6.80
CA ILE A 41 7.48 2.49 -5.53
C ILE A 41 7.93 3.95 -5.69
N ALA A 42 8.59 4.28 -6.79
CA ALA A 42 9.03 5.64 -7.07
C ALA A 42 7.83 6.58 -7.26
N ASP A 43 6.89 6.20 -8.12
CA ASP A 43 5.71 7.00 -8.47
C ASP A 43 4.76 7.14 -7.29
N PHE A 44 4.38 6.03 -6.65
CA PHE A 44 3.57 6.06 -5.44
C PHE A 44 4.25 6.88 -4.34
N GLY A 45 5.56 6.67 -4.16
CA GLY A 45 6.35 7.38 -3.17
C GLY A 45 6.43 8.89 -3.42
N ALA A 46 6.37 9.34 -4.67
CA ALA A 46 6.26 10.75 -5.02
C ALA A 46 4.85 11.29 -4.73
N THR A 47 3.82 10.55 -5.12
CA THR A 47 2.40 10.93 -4.95
C THR A 47 2.00 11.10 -3.48
N VAL A 48 2.41 10.17 -2.61
CA VAL A 48 2.01 10.16 -1.19
C VAL A 48 3.10 10.66 -0.23
N GLY A 49 4.22 11.14 -0.75
CA GLY A 49 5.29 11.75 0.05
C GLY A 49 6.10 10.77 0.91
N LEU A 50 6.43 9.57 0.40
CA LEU A 50 7.27 8.61 1.12
C LEU A 50 8.72 9.08 1.22
N SER A 51 9.28 8.93 2.42
CA SER A 51 10.71 9.09 2.72
C SER A 51 11.57 8.01 2.03
N PRO A 52 12.89 8.25 1.89
CA PRO A 52 13.80 7.24 1.32
C PRO A 52 13.85 5.93 2.11
N SER A 53 13.66 5.97 3.43
CA SER A 53 13.59 4.75 4.28
C SER A 53 12.34 3.93 4.00
N GLU A 54 11.20 4.59 3.83
CA GLU A 54 9.92 3.93 3.50
C GLU A 54 9.96 3.29 2.11
N ARG A 55 10.50 3.99 1.11
CA ARG A 55 10.70 3.43 -0.24
C ARG A 55 11.61 2.21 -0.22
N ARG A 56 12.71 2.26 0.55
CA ARG A 56 13.60 1.11 0.73
C ARG A 56 12.93 -0.06 1.42
N LEU A 57 12.05 0.18 2.39
CA LEU A 57 11.29 -0.87 3.05
C LEU A 57 10.38 -1.60 2.05
N LEU A 58 9.65 -0.87 1.22
CA LEU A 58 8.81 -1.42 0.16
C LEU A 58 9.62 -2.24 -0.85
N ALA A 59 10.76 -1.71 -1.28
CA ALA A 59 11.64 -2.37 -2.24
C ALA A 59 12.26 -3.66 -1.68
N TRP A 60 12.74 -3.63 -0.43
CA TRP A 60 13.34 -4.80 0.22
C TRP A 60 12.35 -5.97 0.33
N HIS A 61 11.08 -5.67 0.62
CA HIS A 61 10.05 -6.69 0.71
C HIS A 61 9.36 -7.03 -0.63
N ASN A 62 9.84 -6.49 -1.74
CA ASN A 62 9.31 -6.73 -3.09
C ASN A 62 7.78 -6.50 -3.15
N ILE A 63 7.31 -5.40 -2.56
CA ILE A 63 5.89 -5.11 -2.44
C ILE A 63 5.33 -4.62 -3.77
N SER A 64 4.33 -5.32 -4.29
CA SER A 64 3.55 -4.86 -5.45
C SER A 64 2.49 -3.85 -4.99
N ILE A 65 2.80 -2.56 -5.06
CA ILE A 65 1.89 -1.48 -4.66
C ILE A 65 0.53 -1.56 -5.36
N PRO A 66 0.45 -1.75 -6.70
CA PRO A 66 -0.84 -1.84 -7.39
C PRO A 66 -1.71 -2.97 -6.84
N TRP A 67 -1.11 -4.13 -6.55
CA TRP A 67 -1.84 -5.26 -5.98
C TRP A 67 -2.33 -4.97 -4.56
N GLU A 68 -1.48 -4.40 -3.70
CA GLU A 68 -1.86 -4.07 -2.32
C GLU A 68 -3.00 -3.03 -2.27
N LEU A 69 -2.94 -2.00 -3.13
CA LEU A 69 -3.99 -1.00 -3.24
C LEU A 69 -5.29 -1.58 -3.79
N MET A 70 -5.23 -2.43 -4.82
CA MET A 70 -6.41 -3.09 -5.37
C MET A 70 -7.10 -3.98 -4.33
N GLU A 71 -6.34 -4.75 -3.55
CA GLU A 71 -6.92 -5.52 -2.45
C GLU A 71 -7.54 -4.59 -1.39
N TYR A 72 -6.95 -3.43 -1.13
CA TYR A 72 -7.50 -2.50 -0.13
C TYR A 72 -8.81 -1.90 -0.58
N ALA A 73 -8.92 -1.54 -1.86
CA ALA A 73 -10.13 -1.04 -2.46
C ALA A 73 -11.28 -2.06 -2.29
N LYS A 74 -11.04 -3.34 -2.60
CA LYS A 74 -12.03 -4.41 -2.40
C LYS A 74 -12.49 -4.53 -0.95
N VAL A 75 -11.56 -4.43 0.00
CA VAL A 75 -11.90 -4.47 1.43
C VAL A 75 -12.77 -3.27 1.81
N LYS A 76 -12.44 -2.06 1.34
CA LYS A 76 -13.27 -0.86 1.57
C LYS A 76 -14.64 -0.94 0.89
N GLU A 77 -14.76 -1.56 -0.27
CA GLU A 77 -16.06 -1.80 -0.91
C GLU A 77 -16.93 -2.77 -0.10
N PHE A 78 -16.33 -3.84 0.42
CA PHE A 78 -17.06 -4.86 1.17
C PHE A 78 -17.47 -4.40 2.58
N TYR A 79 -16.59 -3.71 3.30
CA TYR A 79 -16.82 -3.30 4.70
C TYR A 79 -17.24 -1.82 4.87
N GLY A 80 -17.21 -1.02 3.80
CA GLY A 80 -17.50 0.40 3.79
C GLY A 80 -16.25 1.30 3.85
N PRO A 81 -16.33 2.61 3.53
CA PRO A 81 -15.14 3.46 3.36
C PRO A 81 -14.38 3.79 4.66
N ASN A 82 -14.98 3.57 5.82
CA ASN A 82 -14.44 3.93 7.14
C ASN A 82 -13.85 2.74 7.91
N ILE A 83 -13.37 1.70 7.22
CA ILE A 83 -12.80 0.54 7.90
C ILE A 83 -11.58 0.95 8.72
N THR A 84 -11.54 0.52 9.98
CA THR A 84 -10.32 0.45 10.81
C THR A 84 -9.84 -0.99 10.98
N VAL A 85 -10.34 -1.90 10.12
CA VAL A 85 -10.14 -3.34 10.23
C VAL A 85 -8.65 -3.62 10.10
N GLU A 86 -8.07 -4.30 11.10
CA GLU A 86 -6.74 -4.91 10.96
C GLU A 86 -6.79 -5.78 9.71
N TRP A 87 -5.94 -5.44 8.74
CA TRP A 87 -5.84 -6.17 7.49
C TRP A 87 -5.75 -7.66 7.79
N PRO A 88 -6.67 -8.51 7.29
CA PRO A 88 -6.72 -9.90 7.72
C PRO A 88 -5.38 -10.57 7.44
N PRO A 89 -4.89 -11.45 8.34
CA PRO A 89 -3.63 -12.15 8.13
C PRO A 89 -3.69 -12.86 6.79
N ARG A 90 -2.85 -12.42 5.85
CA ARG A 90 -2.75 -13.05 4.55
C ARG A 90 -1.92 -14.32 4.73
N ASN A 91 -2.53 -15.48 4.52
CA ASN A 91 -1.80 -16.75 4.48
C ASN A 91 -0.72 -16.64 3.39
N GLN A 92 0.53 -16.68 3.83
CA GLN A 92 1.72 -16.79 2.98
C GLN A 92 1.78 -18.15 2.31
#